data_AF-A0A502G3X2-F1
#
_entry.id   AF-A0A502G3X2-F1
#
_cell.length_a   1.000
_cell.length_b   1.000
_cell.length_c   1.000
_cell.angle_alpha   90.00
_cell.angle_beta   90.00
_cell.angle_gamma   90.00
#
_symmetry.space_group_name_H-M   'P 1'
#
loop_
_entity.id
_entity.type
_entity.pdbx_description
1 polymer ?
#
loop_
_entity_poly.entity_id
_entity_poly.type
_entity_poly.pdbx_seq_one_letter_code
_entity_poly.pdbx_strand_id
1 'polypeptide(L)'
;MAGWQISVTTQTPEEWNRNLDRDTILATWTTGAMGIDPFEELLKTGDAVLLRSDGYPRIYSADARHILPAVRAVPDLAAAAIVKAWYVTMRPSVIDACSPDQRLTIVAWDQS
;
A
#
# COMPACT_ATOMS: atom_id res chain seq x y z
N MET A 1 9.78 5.76 15.16
CA MET A 1 8.57 5.12 14.60
C MET A 1 8.74 3.61 14.63
N ALA A 2 7.78 2.89 15.21
CA ALA A 2 7.85 1.43 15.33
C ALA A 2 7.69 0.71 13.98
N GLY A 3 7.08 1.40 13.00
CA GLY A 3 6.84 0.85 11.68
C GLY A 3 5.58 1.44 11.04
N TRP A 4 5.11 0.77 10.00
CA TRP A 4 3.92 1.15 9.24
C TRP A 4 2.98 -0.02 9.10
N GLN A 5 1.68 0.20 9.26
CA GLN A 5 0.65 -0.68 8.72
C GLN A 5 0.22 -0.11 7.37
N ILE A 6 0.37 -0.91 6.31
CA ILE A 6 0.10 -0.51 4.94
C ILE A 6 -1.08 -1.33 4.42
N SER A 7 -2.07 -0.63 3.86
CA SER A 7 -3.21 -1.21 3.15
C SER A 7 -3.25 -0.69 1.72
N VAL A 8 -3.46 -1.58 0.75
CA VAL A 8 -3.68 -1.23 -0.65
C VAL A 8 -5.10 -1.61 -1.04
N THR A 9 -5.86 -0.69 -1.61
CA THR A 9 -7.28 -0.86 -1.92
C THR A 9 -7.65 -0.27 -3.28
N THR A 10 -8.72 -0.80 -3.89
CA THR A 10 -9.37 -0.18 -5.05
C THR A 10 -10.29 0.99 -4.67
N GLN A 11 -10.64 1.15 -3.39
CA GLN A 11 -11.41 2.30 -2.93
C GLN A 11 -10.65 3.59 -3.21
N THR A 12 -11.37 4.61 -3.65
CA THR A 12 -10.86 5.97 -3.64
C THR A 12 -10.58 6.43 -2.20
N PRO A 13 -9.70 7.41 -2.01
CA PRO A 13 -9.44 8.02 -0.70
C PRO A 13 -10.72 8.50 0.00
N GLU A 14 -11.64 9.08 -0.77
CA GLU A 14 -12.92 9.60 -0.26
C GLU A 14 -13.89 8.49 0.16
N GLU A 15 -13.88 7.36 -0.53
CA GLU A 15 -14.65 6.17 -0.12
C GLU A 15 -14.04 5.54 1.13
N TRP A 16 -12.72 5.37 1.16
CA TRP A 16 -12.00 4.84 2.32
C TRP A 16 -12.27 5.63 3.60
N ASN A 17 -12.22 6.97 3.52
CA ASN A 17 -12.48 7.84 4.66
C ASN A 17 -13.94 7.80 5.13
N ARG A 18 -14.89 7.53 4.23
CA ARG A 18 -16.33 7.45 4.57
C ARG A 18 -16.69 6.12 5.19
N ASN A 19 -16.26 5.02 4.57
CA ASN A 19 -16.51 3.68 5.06
C ASN A 19 -15.51 2.69 4.48
N LEU A 20 -14.79 2.00 5.36
CA LEU A 20 -13.86 0.95 4.97
C LEU A 20 -14.62 -0.27 4.43
N ASP A 21 -14.45 -0.57 3.15
CA ASP A 21 -14.92 -1.81 2.55
C ASP A 21 -13.76 -2.81 2.46
N ARG A 22 -13.77 -3.83 3.33
CA ARG A 22 -12.72 -4.86 3.35
C ARG A 22 -12.68 -5.68 2.06
N ASP A 23 -13.78 -5.74 1.32
CA ASP A 23 -13.86 -6.47 0.06
C ASP A 23 -13.11 -5.77 -1.08
N THR A 24 -12.62 -4.55 -0.85
CA THR A 24 -11.80 -3.78 -1.81
C THR A 24 -10.30 -3.82 -1.52
N ILE A 25 -9.88 -4.34 -0.37
CA ILE A 25 -8.46 -4.35 0.06
C ILE A 25 -7.66 -5.43 -0.68
N LEU A 26 -6.75 -5.07 -1.58
CA LEU A 26 -5.89 -6.03 -2.28
C LEU A 26 -4.91 -6.73 -1.33
N ALA A 27 -4.28 -5.95 -0.46
CA ALA A 27 -3.24 -6.43 0.45
C ALA A 27 -3.14 -5.55 1.69
N THR A 28 -2.74 -6.15 2.81
CA THR A 28 -2.34 -5.44 4.03
C THR A 28 -1.12 -6.11 4.64
N TRP A 29 -0.22 -5.34 5.22
CA TRP A 29 0.89 -5.85 6.01
C TRP A 29 1.39 -4.78 6.99
N THR A 30 2.11 -5.21 8.02
CA THR A 30 2.88 -4.33 8.88
C THR A 30 4.36 -4.46 8.55
N THR A 31 5.11 -3.37 8.61
CA THR A 31 6.54 -3.33 8.29
C THR A 31 7.29 -2.37 9.21
N GLY A 32 8.63 -2.43 9.21
CA GLY A 32 9.47 -1.49 9.96
C GLY A 32 9.49 -0.08 9.36
N ALA A 33 10.22 0.84 9.98
CA ALA A 33 10.22 2.26 9.60
C ALA A 33 10.55 2.55 8.12
N MET A 34 11.41 1.74 7.49
CA MET A 34 11.81 1.88 6.08
C MET A 34 10.87 1.17 5.09
N GLY A 35 9.84 0.46 5.58
CA GLY A 35 8.98 -0.34 4.72
C GLY A 35 8.00 0.48 3.87
N ILE A 36 7.95 1.80 4.07
CA ILE A 36 7.18 2.72 3.23
C ILE A 36 8.00 3.26 2.05
N ASP A 37 9.32 3.10 2.07
CA ASP A 37 10.25 3.68 1.08
C ASP A 37 9.89 3.36 -0.37
N PRO A 38 9.44 2.15 -0.74
CA PRO A 38 9.02 1.88 -2.12
C PRO A 38 7.92 2.83 -2.60
N PHE A 39 6.99 3.24 -1.73
CA PHE A 39 5.90 4.16 -2.10
C PHE A 39 6.36 5.62 -2.11
N GLU A 40 7.28 5.97 -1.21
CA GLU A 40 7.93 7.29 -1.23
C GLU A 40 8.80 7.46 -2.50
N GLU A 41 9.39 6.39 -3.00
CA GLU A 41 10.14 6.42 -4.27
C GLU A 41 9.21 6.68 -5.46
N LEU A 42 8.01 6.08 -5.48
CA LEU A 42 6.99 6.37 -6.51
C LEU A 42 6.57 7.86 -6.52
N LEU A 43 6.62 8.55 -5.38
CA LEU A 43 6.39 10.00 -5.35
C LEU A 43 7.51 10.77 -6.03
N LYS A 44 8.76 10.34 -5.86
CA LYS A 44 9.93 11.00 -6.47
C LYS A 44 9.95 10.83 -7.98
N THR A 45 9.52 9.67 -8.49
CA THR A 45 9.44 9.40 -9.93
C THR A 45 8.21 10.04 -10.59
N GLY A 46 7.25 10.54 -9.81
CA GLY A 46 5.99 11.08 -10.30
C GLY A 46 4.95 10.02 -10.66
N ASP A 47 5.23 8.76 -10.34
CA ASP A 47 4.33 7.61 -10.60
C ASP A 47 3.20 7.51 -9.56
N ALA A 48 3.35 8.20 -8.42
CA ALA A 48 2.33 8.32 -7.37
C ALA A 48 2.10 9.79 -6.98
N VAL A 49 0.92 10.03 -6.40
CA VAL A 49 0.53 11.31 -5.83
C VAL A 49 0.25 11.13 -4.35
N LEU A 50 0.83 12.00 -3.52
CA LEU A 50 0.52 12.10 -2.10
C LEU A 50 -0.73 12.95 -1.93
N LEU A 51 -1.80 12.35 -1.43
CA LEU A 51 -3.10 13.00 -1.29
C LEU A 51 -3.30 13.57 0.12
N ARG A 52 -2.70 12.93 1.13
CA ARG A 52 -2.81 13.36 2.53
C ARG A 52 -1.54 13.04 3.30
N SER A 53 -1.05 14.00 4.08
CA SER A 53 0.13 13.83 4.94
C SER A 53 0.15 14.74 6.18
N ASP A 54 -0.98 15.33 6.56
CA ASP A 54 -1.18 16.18 7.75
C ASP A 54 -1.23 15.38 9.07
N GLY A 55 -0.48 14.28 9.16
CA GLY A 55 -0.56 13.29 10.23
C GLY A 55 -0.73 11.87 9.66
N TYR A 56 -1.49 11.04 10.35
CA TYR A 56 -1.80 9.68 9.93
C TYR A 56 -3.30 9.49 9.67
N PRO A 57 -3.66 8.69 8.64
CA PRO A 57 -2.76 7.97 7.75
C PRO A 57 -2.14 8.87 6.68
N ARG A 58 -0.97 8.47 6.17
CA ARG A 58 -0.46 8.96 4.88
C ARG A 58 -1.22 8.24 3.78
N ILE A 59 -1.81 9.00 2.86
CA ILE A 59 -2.60 8.45 1.75
C ILE A 59 -1.95 8.80 0.43
N TYR A 60 -1.69 7.78 -0.37
CA TYR A 60 -1.12 7.87 -1.70
C TYR A 60 -2.09 7.31 -2.72
N SER A 61 -2.00 7.78 -3.95
CA SER A 61 -2.69 7.16 -5.08
C SER A 61 -1.75 7.03 -6.27
N ALA A 62 -1.78 5.87 -6.90
CA ALA A 62 -1.00 5.56 -8.10
C ALA A 62 -1.78 4.54 -8.96
N ASP A 63 -1.36 4.38 -10.21
CA ASP A 63 -1.91 3.35 -11.08
C ASP A 63 -1.39 1.97 -10.66
N ALA A 64 -2.21 0.94 -10.82
CA ALA A 64 -1.89 -0.42 -10.40
C ALA A 64 -0.55 -0.92 -10.97
N ARG A 65 -0.20 -0.54 -12.21
CA ARG A 65 1.08 -0.89 -12.84
C ARG A 65 2.32 -0.50 -12.01
N HIS A 66 2.24 0.58 -11.24
CA HIS A 66 3.36 1.08 -10.44
C HIS A 66 3.37 0.47 -9.03
N ILE A 67 2.18 0.15 -8.50
CA ILE A 67 2.01 -0.32 -7.11
C ILE A 67 2.15 -1.84 -7.01
N LEU A 68 1.50 -2.59 -7.92
CA LEU A 68 1.39 -4.03 -7.82
C LEU A 68 2.74 -4.78 -7.84
N PRO A 69 3.78 -4.33 -8.57
CA PRO A 69 5.10 -4.95 -8.45
C PRO A 69 5.66 -4.91 -7.03
N ALA A 70 5.57 -3.76 -6.34
CA ALA A 70 6.03 -3.62 -4.96
C ALA A 70 5.20 -4.47 -4.00
N VAL A 71 3.87 -4.49 -4.17
CA VAL A 71 2.96 -5.31 -3.37
C VAL A 71 3.29 -6.78 -3.51
N ARG A 72 3.40 -7.29 -4.75
CA ARG A 72 3.67 -8.72 -5.03
C ARG A 72 5.01 -9.20 -4.48
N ALA A 73 6.01 -8.31 -4.37
CA ALA A 73 7.33 -8.66 -3.85
C ALA A 73 7.37 -8.83 -2.32
N VAL A 74 6.40 -8.29 -1.56
CA VAL A 74 6.43 -8.29 -0.08
C VAL A 74 6.63 -9.67 0.54
N PRO A 75 5.90 -10.75 0.16
CA PRO A 75 6.01 -12.05 0.81
C PRO A 75 7.39 -12.67 0.61
N ASP A 76 7.91 -12.60 -0.62
CA ASP A 76 9.20 -13.18 -0.98
C ASP A 76 10.37 -12.42 -0.31
N LEU A 77 10.32 -11.08 -0.31
CA LEU A 77 11.31 -10.26 0.37
C LEU A 77 11.28 -10.45 1.89
N ALA A 78 10.10 -10.67 2.47
CA ALA A 78 9.96 -10.96 3.89
C ALA A 78 10.48 -12.35 4.25
N ALA A 79 10.18 -13.36 3.43
CA ALA A 79 10.70 -14.72 3.61
C ALA A 79 12.23 -14.77 3.48
N ALA A 80 12.81 -13.95 2.61
CA ALA A 80 14.25 -13.78 2.47
C ALA A 80 14.90 -12.88 3.54
N ALA A 81 14.14 -12.37 4.50
CA ALA A 81 14.57 -11.41 5.53
C ALA A 81 15.23 -10.12 4.97
N ILE A 82 14.92 -9.77 3.72
CA ILE A 82 15.37 -8.53 3.06
C ILE A 82 14.58 -7.34 3.60
N VAL A 83 13.27 -7.52 3.78
CA VAL A 83 12.38 -6.53 4.43
C VAL A 83 11.76 -7.15 5.67
N LYS A 84 11.52 -6.32 6.69
CA LYS A 84 10.69 -6.73 7.82
C LYS A 84 9.22 -6.55 7.42
N ALA A 85 8.48 -7.63 7.24
CA ALA A 85 7.03 -7.58 7.11
C ALA A 85 6.37 -8.69 7.91
N TRP A 86 5.22 -8.39 8.52
CA TRP A 86 4.42 -9.34 9.29
C TRP A 86 2.93 -9.03 9.15
N TYR A 87 2.08 -9.95 9.58
CA TYR A 87 0.62 -9.92 9.35
C TYR A 87 0.25 -9.68 7.88
N VAL A 88 1.04 -10.25 6.96
CA VAL A 88 0.84 -10.11 5.52
C VAL A 88 -0.43 -10.85 5.10
N THR A 89 -1.37 -10.13 4.53
CA THR A 89 -2.58 -10.66 3.91
C THR A 89 -2.63 -10.18 2.48
N MET A 90 -2.89 -11.09 1.54
CA MET A 90 -3.03 -10.79 0.12
C MET A 90 -4.27 -11.46 -0.44
N ARG A 91 -4.93 -10.80 -1.40
CA ARG A 91 -6.03 -11.37 -2.16
C ARG A 91 -5.65 -11.42 -3.64
N PRO A 92 -5.01 -12.53 -4.09
CA PRO A 92 -4.52 -12.67 -5.46
C PRO A 92 -5.61 -12.43 -6.51
N SER A 93 -6.83 -12.94 -6.30
CA SER A 93 -7.94 -12.74 -7.23
C SER A 93 -8.30 -11.28 -7.48
N VAL A 94 -8.17 -10.42 -6.47
CA VAL A 94 -8.46 -8.98 -6.61
C VAL A 94 -7.26 -8.24 -7.20
N ILE A 95 -6.05 -8.63 -6.82
CA ILE A 95 -4.80 -8.12 -7.41
C ILE A 95 -4.77 -8.40 -8.93
N ASP A 96 -5.11 -9.61 -9.33
CA ASP A 96 -5.05 -10.06 -10.72
C ASP A 96 -6.21 -9.52 -11.57
N ALA A 97 -7.31 -9.10 -10.94
CA ALA A 97 -8.42 -8.44 -11.61
C ALA A 97 -8.17 -6.93 -11.88
N CYS A 98 -7.13 -6.33 -11.29
CA CYS A 98 -6.85 -4.91 -11.47
C CYS A 98 -6.31 -4.61 -12.87
N SER A 99 -6.91 -3.62 -13.53
CA SER A 99 -6.34 -3.07 -14.77
C SER A 99 -5.03 -2.32 -14.47
N PRO A 100 -4.01 -2.36 -15.34
CA PRO A 100 -2.76 -1.60 -15.14
C PRO A 100 -2.94 -0.09 -14.96
N ASP A 101 -3.99 0.50 -15.55
CA ASP A 101 -4.35 1.93 -15.42
C ASP A 101 -5.33 2.20 -14.27
N GLN A 102 -5.74 1.17 -13.53
CA GLN A 102 -6.67 1.35 -12.42
C GLN A 102 -5.98 2.10 -11.29
N ARG A 103 -6.58 3.20 -10.86
CA ARG A 103 -6.13 3.92 -9.66
C ARG A 103 -6.35 3.07 -8.42
N LEU A 104 -5.29 2.90 -7.65
CA LEU A 104 -5.34 2.30 -6.33
C LEU A 104 -5.00 3.36 -5.28
N THR A 105 -5.44 3.09 -4.05
CA THR A 105 -5.12 3.89 -2.88
C THR A 105 -4.23 3.09 -1.95
N ILE A 106 -3.13 3.69 -1.51
CA ILE A 106 -2.26 3.16 -0.47
C ILE A 106 -2.52 3.97 0.79
N VAL A 107 -2.80 3.29 1.89
CA VAL A 107 -3.06 3.89 3.20
C VAL A 107 -2.01 3.38 4.17
N ALA A 108 -1.16 4.28 4.64
CA ALA A 108 -0.08 3.96 5.57
C ALA A 108 -0.34 4.61 6.94
N TRP A 109 -0.58 3.78 7.94
CA TRP A 109 -0.69 4.17 9.34
C TRP A 109 0.63 3.96 10.04
N ASP A 110 1.14 4.98 10.71
CA ASP A 110 2.27 4.80 11.62
C ASP A 110 1.85 3.95 12.83
N GLN A 111 2.82 3.21 13.35
CA GLN A 111 2.63 2.26 14.46
C GLN A 111 3.30 2.74 15.75
N SER A 112 3.67 4.02 15.84
CA SER A 112 4.26 4.60 17.05
C SER A 112 3.26 5.21 18.02
#